data_AF-A7AY78-F1
#
_entry.id   AF-A7AY78-F1
#
_cell.length_a   1.000
_cell.length_b   1.000
_cell.length_c   1.000
_cell.angle_alpha   90.00
_cell.angle_beta   90.00
_cell.angle_gamma   90.00
#
_symmetry.space_group_name_H-M   'P 1'
#
loop_
_entity.id
_entity.type
_entity.pdbx_description
1 polymer ?
#
loop_
_entity_poly.entity_id
_entity_poly.type
_entity_poly.pdbx_seq_one_letter_code
_entity_poly.pdbx_strand_id
1 'polypeptide(L)'
;MAEKNIRIGRVSSIDYGSGMISVTYPDLDDSVTDDLPVFSMGDEYKMPPVGAEVLVLHLSNGCAAGVVMGRYWNEANKPSVSGKGVFRKELGEKKGEAYIQYKGGNMTLKDGSGATTLGSILQRLSNLEARL
;
A
#
# COMPACT_ATOMS: atom_id res chain seq x y z
N MET A 1 25.42 20.17 -9.86
CA MET A 1 24.47 19.11 -10.26
C MET A 1 23.33 19.15 -9.27
N ALA A 2 22.06 19.05 -9.69
CA ALA A 2 20.96 18.94 -8.74
C ALA A 2 21.11 17.63 -7.97
N GLU A 3 21.09 17.70 -6.64
CA GLU A 3 21.09 16.50 -5.80
C GLU A 3 19.85 15.67 -6.12
N LYS A 4 20.06 14.42 -6.56
CA LYS A 4 18.98 13.50 -6.94
C LYS A 4 18.45 12.77 -5.70
N ASN A 5 17.97 13.53 -4.71
CA ASN A 5 17.51 13.01 -3.42
C ASN A 5 16.12 12.35 -3.49
N ILE A 6 15.39 12.50 -4.61
CA ILE A 6 14.06 11.94 -4.80
C ILE A 6 14.03 11.19 -6.12
N ARG A 7 13.63 9.91 -6.11
CA ARG A 7 13.65 9.04 -7.29
C ARG A 7 12.43 8.16 -7.39
N ILE A 8 12.09 7.79 -8.62
CA ILE A 8 11.12 6.76 -8.94
C ILE A 8 11.92 5.55 -9.43
N GLY A 9 11.64 4.37 -8.88
CA GLY A 9 12.25 3.12 -9.32
C GLY A 9 11.26 1.97 -9.27
N ARG A 10 11.73 0.77 -9.63
CA ARG A 10 10.95 -0.47 -9.60
C ARG A 10 11.53 -1.44 -8.60
N VAL A 11 10.68 -2.05 -7.78
CA VAL A 11 11.12 -3.08 -6.82
C VAL A 11 11.76 -4.25 -7.57
N SER A 12 13.00 -4.60 -7.24
CA SER A 12 13.73 -5.72 -7.86
C SER A 12 13.74 -6.97 -6.97
N SER A 13 13.85 -6.80 -5.65
CA SER A 13 13.81 -7.88 -4.66
C SER A 13 13.18 -7.40 -3.35
N ILE A 14 12.75 -8.35 -2.52
CA ILE A 14 12.17 -8.12 -1.20
C ILE A 14 12.80 -9.12 -0.23
N ASP A 15 13.40 -8.62 0.84
CA ASP A 15 13.74 -9.43 2.01
C ASP A 15 12.62 -9.27 3.06
N TYR A 16 11.72 -10.25 3.08
CA TYR A 16 10.62 -10.27 4.05
C TYR A 16 11.09 -10.41 5.50
N GLY A 17 12.26 -11.01 5.74
CA GLY A 17 12.80 -11.25 7.07
C GLY A 17 13.29 -9.97 7.75
N SER A 18 13.99 -9.11 7.00
CA SER A 18 14.47 -7.80 7.48
C SER A 18 13.50 -6.65 7.21
N GLY A 19 12.52 -6.85 6.32
CA GLY A 19 11.59 -5.80 5.89
C GLY A 19 12.24 -4.77 4.97
N MET A 20 13.23 -5.19 4.19
CA MET A 20 13.97 -4.35 3.26
C MET A 20 13.68 -4.73 1.81
N ILE A 21 13.88 -3.78 0.89
CA ILE A 21 13.71 -4.02 -0.54
C ILE A 21 14.86 -3.40 -1.34
N SER A 22 15.24 -4.02 -2.44
CA SER A 22 16.09 -3.41 -3.46
C SER A 22 15.24 -2.79 -4.57
N VAL A 23 15.73 -1.69 -5.17
CA VAL A 23 15.04 -0.94 -6.22
C VAL A 23 15.96 -0.74 -7.42
N THR A 24 15.45 -1.05 -8.62
CA THR A 24 16.10 -0.73 -9.90
C THR A 24 15.72 0.68 -10.34
N TYR A 25 16.70 1.47 -10.78
CA TYR A 25 16.52 2.79 -11.38
C TYR A 25 16.80 2.76 -12.88
N PRO A 26 15.74 2.76 -13.73
CA PRO A 26 15.92 2.78 -15.18
C PRO A 26 16.60 4.05 -15.71
N ASP A 27 16.53 5.15 -14.96
CA ASP A 27 17.20 6.41 -15.32
C ASP A 27 18.71 6.41 -15.04
N LEU A 28 19.22 5.33 -14.43
CA LEU A 28 20.63 5.14 -14.05
C LEU A 28 21.17 3.81 -14.59
N ASP A 29 20.92 3.52 -15.87
CA ASP A 29 21.43 2.32 -16.55
C ASP A 29 21.06 1.03 -15.80
N ASP A 30 19.80 0.97 -15.35
CA ASP A 30 19.24 -0.13 -14.55
C ASP A 30 20.04 -0.46 -13.27
N SER A 31 20.72 0.54 -12.69
CA SER A 31 21.40 0.37 -11.39
C SER A 31 20.42 -0.12 -10.32
N VAL A 32 20.87 -1.06 -9.49
CA VAL A 32 20.11 -1.60 -8.37
C VAL A 32 20.67 -1.03 -7.08
N THR A 33 19.80 -0.58 -6.18
CA THR A 33 20.20 -0.14 -4.85
C THR A 33 20.68 -1.31 -4.00
N ASP A 34 21.43 -1.01 -2.94
CA ASP A 34 21.46 -1.90 -1.77
C ASP A 34 20.05 -2.02 -1.15
N ASP A 35 19.91 -2.89 -0.15
CA ASP A 35 18.66 -3.07 0.58
C ASP A 35 18.26 -1.81 1.34
N LEU A 36 17.07 -1.29 1.02
CA LEU A 36 16.51 -0.09 1.62
C LEU A 36 15.33 -0.42 2.53
N PRO A 37 15.21 0.24 3.70
CA PRO A 37 14.02 0.12 4.53
C PRO A 37 12.79 0.72 3.86
N VAL A 38 11.62 0.16 4.17
CA VAL A 38 10.32 0.68 3.73
C VAL A 38 9.70 1.54 4.83
N PHE A 39 9.13 2.68 4.46
CA PHE A 39 8.42 3.57 5.37
C PHE A 39 7.24 2.84 6.02
N SER A 40 7.21 2.77 7.35
CA SER A 40 6.24 1.96 8.09
C SER A 40 4.80 2.45 8.02
N MET A 41 4.56 3.72 7.63
CA MET A 41 3.23 4.30 7.50
C MET A 41 2.30 4.03 8.70
N GLY A 42 2.78 4.30 9.93
CA GLY A 42 2.00 4.04 11.14
C GLY A 42 1.96 2.55 11.51
N ASP A 43 3.10 1.87 11.36
CA ASP A 43 3.31 0.45 11.67
C ASP A 43 2.48 -0.52 10.81
N GLU A 44 2.20 -0.13 9.58
CA GLU A 44 1.51 -0.91 8.57
C GLU A 44 2.50 -1.76 7.75
N TYR A 45 2.57 -3.06 8.01
CA TYR A 45 3.38 -3.97 7.18
C TYR A 45 2.64 -4.37 5.91
N LYS A 46 3.05 -3.79 4.77
CA LYS A 46 2.59 -4.20 3.43
C LYS A 46 3.62 -3.85 2.37
N MET A 47 4.45 -4.83 2.02
CA MET A 47 5.53 -4.65 1.06
C MET A 47 5.00 -4.40 -0.37
N PRO A 48 5.52 -3.41 -1.10
CA PRO A 48 5.29 -3.28 -2.53
C PRO A 48 5.81 -4.54 -3.27
N PRO A 49 5.04 -5.16 -4.18
CA PRO A 49 5.48 -6.37 -4.85
C PRO A 49 6.60 -6.08 -5.86
N VAL A 50 7.38 -7.11 -6.19
CA VAL A 50 8.42 -7.04 -7.24
C VAL A 50 7.82 -6.51 -8.55
N GLY A 51 8.55 -5.60 -9.21
CA GLY A 51 8.12 -4.89 -10.41
C GLY A 51 7.22 -3.68 -10.15
N ALA A 52 6.76 -3.45 -8.91
CA ALA A 52 5.98 -2.26 -8.60
C ALA A 52 6.83 -0.99 -8.66
N GLU A 53 6.24 0.07 -9.21
CA GLU A 53 6.83 1.40 -9.18
C GLU A 53 6.67 2.03 -7.79
N VAL A 54 7.77 2.57 -7.26
CA VAL A 54 7.86 3.14 -5.91
C VAL A 54 8.60 4.47 -5.91
N LEU A 55 8.27 5.31 -4.95
CA LEU A 55 9.00 6.53 -4.64
C LEU A 55 10.07 6.22 -3.58
N VAL A 56 11.29 6.67 -3.84
CA VAL A 56 12.43 6.54 -2.92
C VAL A 56 12.96 7.92 -2.56
N LEU A 57 13.13 8.15 -1.26
CA LEU A 57 13.78 9.34 -0.71
C LEU A 57 15.19 8.96 -0.26
N HIS A 58 16.19 9.51 -0.92
CA HIS A 58 17.60 9.36 -0.57
C HIS A 58 18.02 10.43 0.44
N LEU A 59 18.83 10.03 1.40
CA LEU A 59 19.40 10.93 2.39
C LEU A 59 20.54 11.74 1.75
N SER A 60 20.64 13.02 2.10
CA SER A 60 21.64 13.94 1.54
C SER A 60 23.09 13.59 1.92
N ASN A 61 23.29 12.69 2.88
CA ASN A 61 24.60 12.17 3.28
C ASN A 61 25.09 11.00 2.41
N GLY A 62 24.37 10.63 1.35
CA GLY A 62 24.82 9.70 0.32
C GLY A 62 23.67 8.88 -0.27
N CYS A 63 23.68 8.67 -1.60
CA CYS A 63 22.67 7.90 -2.33
C CYS A 63 22.57 6.40 -1.97
N ALA A 64 23.45 5.89 -1.11
CA ALA A 64 23.39 4.52 -0.60
C ALA A 64 22.35 4.38 0.51
N ALA A 65 22.01 5.48 1.20
CA ALA A 65 21.03 5.48 2.28
C ALA A 65 19.75 6.17 1.81
N GLY A 66 18.62 5.47 1.94
CA GLY A 66 17.32 5.99 1.57
C GLY A 66 16.18 5.23 2.22
N VAL A 67 14.96 5.71 2.04
CA VAL A 67 13.73 5.08 2.52
C VAL A 67 12.76 4.96 1.35
N VAL A 68 12.21 3.76 1.17
CA VAL A 68 11.16 3.54 0.19
C VAL A 68 9.83 3.99 0.78
N MET A 69 9.22 5.03 0.18
CA MET A 69 7.95 5.59 0.65
C MET A 69 6.74 4.74 0.23
N GLY A 70 6.94 3.80 -0.69
CA GLY A 70 5.93 2.88 -1.20
C GLY A 70 5.39 3.28 -2.57
N ARG A 71 4.27 2.65 -2.94
CA ARG A 71 3.60 2.86 -4.23
C ARG A 71 2.80 4.15 -4.21
N TYR A 72 2.66 4.77 -5.38
CA TYR A 72 1.82 5.94 -5.59
C TYR A 72 0.83 5.71 -6.74
N TRP A 73 -0.17 6.58 -6.88
CA TRP A 73 -1.15 6.47 -7.95
C TRP A 73 -0.57 6.99 -9.26
N ASN A 74 -0.71 6.20 -10.32
CA ASN A 74 -0.28 6.53 -11.68
C ASN A 74 -1.16 5.77 -12.70
N GLU A 75 -0.79 5.76 -13.97
CA GLU A 75 -1.56 5.10 -15.03
C GLU A 75 -1.68 3.57 -14.86
N ALA A 76 -0.64 2.92 -14.31
CA ALA A 76 -0.60 1.48 -14.10
C ALA A 76 -1.19 1.07 -12.74
N ASN A 77 -0.87 1.81 -11.68
CA ASN A 77 -1.39 1.65 -10.34
C ASN A 77 -2.52 2.66 -10.11
N LYS A 78 -3.74 2.30 -10.49
CA LYS A 78 -4.94 3.10 -10.22
C LYS A 78 -5.59 2.70 -8.88
N PRO A 79 -6.23 3.63 -8.14
CA PRO A 79 -7.03 3.26 -6.99
C PRO A 79 -8.21 2.37 -7.41
N SER A 80 -8.56 1.36 -6.61
CA SER A 80 -9.69 0.45 -6.90
C SER A 80 -11.03 1.17 -6.85
N VAL A 81 -11.14 2.21 -6.00
CA VAL A 81 -12.29 3.12 -5.92
C VAL A 81 -11.76 4.52 -5.67
N SER A 82 -12.28 5.50 -6.40
CA SER A 82 -11.94 6.92 -6.26
C SER A 82 -13.20 7.78 -6.30
N GLY A 83 -13.09 9.02 -5.82
CA GLY A 83 -14.19 9.98 -5.77
C GLY A 83 -14.27 10.71 -4.42
N LYS A 84 -15.00 11.83 -4.40
CA LYS A 84 -15.22 12.63 -3.19
C LYS A 84 -15.95 11.79 -2.13
N GLY A 85 -15.45 11.82 -0.90
CA GLY A 85 -16.09 11.12 0.23
C GLY A 85 -15.92 9.60 0.20
N VAL A 86 -14.89 9.09 -0.46
CA VAL A 86 -14.52 7.67 -0.45
C VAL A 86 -13.20 7.48 0.30
N PHE A 87 -13.15 6.48 1.15
CA PHE A 87 -11.91 5.94 1.69
C PHE A 87 -11.84 4.44 1.38
N ARG A 88 -10.65 3.95 1.01
CA ARG A 88 -10.43 2.53 0.81
C ARG A 88 -9.00 2.15 1.17
N LYS A 89 -8.85 1.15 2.04
CA LYS A 89 -7.59 0.51 2.38
C LYS A 89 -7.63 -0.94 1.94
N GLU A 90 -6.80 -1.28 0.95
CA GLU A 90 -6.59 -2.67 0.54
C GLU A 90 -5.75 -3.38 1.60
N LEU A 91 -6.25 -4.50 2.13
CA LEU A 91 -5.55 -5.32 3.12
C LEU A 91 -4.85 -6.50 2.46
N GLY A 92 -5.54 -7.21 1.55
CA GLY A 92 -4.98 -8.36 0.84
C GLY A 92 -3.86 -8.01 -0.15
N GLU A 93 -3.14 -9.03 -0.61
CA GLU A 93 -2.04 -8.87 -1.59
C GLU A 93 -2.60 -8.37 -2.93
N LYS A 94 -3.76 -8.90 -3.33
CA LYS A 94 -4.46 -8.49 -4.55
C LYS A 94 -5.56 -7.47 -4.23
N LYS A 95 -5.75 -6.50 -5.13
CA LYS A 95 -6.84 -5.53 -5.02
C LYS A 95 -8.19 -6.25 -4.97
N GLY A 96 -9.02 -5.89 -3.99
CA GLY A 96 -10.36 -6.45 -3.83
C GLY A 96 -10.43 -7.76 -3.05
N GLU A 97 -9.29 -8.39 -2.74
CA GLU A 97 -9.23 -9.62 -1.97
C GLU A 97 -9.75 -9.42 -0.54
N ALA A 98 -9.18 -8.45 0.18
CA ALA A 98 -9.63 -8.02 1.49
C ALA A 98 -9.43 -6.51 1.63
N TYR A 99 -10.42 -5.81 2.22
CA TYR A 99 -10.36 -4.35 2.34
C TYR A 99 -11.30 -3.79 3.41
N ILE A 100 -10.98 -2.57 3.85
CA ILE A 100 -11.89 -1.68 4.58
C ILE A 100 -12.23 -0.52 3.65
N GLN A 101 -13.51 -0.19 3.53
CA GLN A 101 -13.99 0.88 2.68
C GLN A 101 -15.07 1.71 3.35
N TYR A 102 -15.01 3.03 3.18
CA TYR A 102 -16.11 3.94 3.45
C TYR A 102 -16.61 4.55 2.14
N LYS A 103 -17.91 4.47 1.88
CA LYS A 103 -18.56 5.11 0.73
C LYS A 103 -20.04 5.35 1.01
N GLY A 104 -20.50 6.58 0.83
CA GLY A 104 -21.93 6.93 0.94
C GLY A 104 -22.53 6.58 2.30
N GLY A 105 -21.80 6.84 3.39
CA GLY A 105 -22.24 6.54 4.76
C GLY A 105 -22.04 5.09 5.20
N ASN A 106 -21.70 4.18 4.29
CA ASN A 106 -21.50 2.77 4.61
C ASN A 106 -20.02 2.46 4.85
N MET A 107 -19.73 1.80 5.98
CA MET A 107 -18.45 1.15 6.23
C MET A 107 -18.56 -0.33 5.85
N THR A 108 -17.78 -0.76 4.86
CA THR A 108 -17.72 -2.12 4.33
C THR A 108 -16.44 -2.81 4.78
N LEU A 109 -16.57 -4.04 5.25
CA LEU A 109 -15.49 -4.98 5.49
C LEU A 109 -15.62 -6.13 4.47
N LYS A 110 -14.54 -6.40 3.72
CA LYS A 110 -14.45 -7.53 2.80
C LYS A 110 -13.28 -8.41 3.20
N ASP A 111 -13.51 -9.72 3.20
CA ASP A 111 -12.50 -10.77 3.31
C ASP A 111 -12.73 -11.86 2.24
N GLY A 112 -12.09 -13.02 2.36
CA GLY A 112 -12.31 -14.14 1.43
C GLY A 112 -13.75 -14.67 1.41
N SER A 113 -14.50 -14.52 2.50
CA SER A 113 -15.85 -15.07 2.68
C SER A 113 -16.94 -14.22 2.04
N GLY A 114 -16.74 -12.90 1.96
CA GLY A 114 -17.77 -12.00 1.44
C GLY A 114 -17.53 -10.55 1.80
N ALA A 115 -18.52 -9.70 1.52
CA ALA A 115 -18.56 -8.32 1.97
C ALA A 115 -19.72 -8.15 2.95
N THR A 116 -19.50 -7.39 4.02
CA THR A 116 -20.55 -6.97 4.96
C THR A 116 -20.38 -5.49 5.29
N THR A 117 -21.45 -4.86 5.77
CA THR A 117 -21.39 -3.51 6.31
C THR A 117 -21.57 -3.52 7.82
N LEU A 118 -21.05 -2.49 8.51
CA LEU A 118 -21.34 -2.31 9.93
C LEU A 118 -22.86 -2.25 10.19
N GLY A 119 -23.61 -1.54 9.33
CA GLY A 119 -25.07 -1.46 9.42
C GLY A 119 -25.77 -2.81 9.33
N SER A 120 -25.35 -3.69 8.41
CA SER A 120 -25.93 -5.03 8.30
C SER A 120 -25.59 -5.93 9.49
N ILE A 121 -24.43 -5.76 10.12
CA ILE A 121 -24.08 -6.48 11.35
C ILE A 121 -24.98 -6.02 12.50
N LEU A 122 -25.10 -4.70 12.70
CA LEU A 122 -25.95 -4.12 13.76
C LEU A 122 -27.42 -4.53 13.62
N GLN A 123 -27.96 -4.53 12.40
CA GLN A 123 -29.32 -4.99 12.16
C GLN A 123 -29.52 -6.47 12.51
N ARG A 124 -28.55 -7.33 12.19
CA ARG A 124 -28.62 -8.75 12.54
C ARG A 124 -28.57 -8.96 14.05
N LEU A 125 -27.73 -8.20 14.77
CA LEU A 125 -27.67 -8.24 16.23
C LEU A 125 -29.00 -7.82 16.86
N SER A 126 -29.56 -6.69 16.41
CA SER A 126 -30.87 -6.21 16.89
C SER A 126 -31.99 -7.24 16.67
N ASN A 127 -32.00 -7.92 15.51
CA ASN A 127 -32.99 -8.96 15.22
C ASN A 127 -32.82 -10.22 16.10
N LEU A 128 -31.60 -10.51 16.57
CA LEU A 128 -31.35 -11.63 17.48
C LEU A 128 -31.77 -11.28 18.91
N GLU A 129 -31.48 -10.07 19.35
CA GLU A 129 -31.88 -9.56 20.67
C GLU A 129 -33.40 -9.48 20.83
N ALA A 130 -34.13 -9.11 19.78
CA ALA A 130 -35.59 -9.06 19.78
C ALA A 130 -36.29 -10.45 19.89
N ARG A 131 -35.53 -11.55 19.82
CA ARG A 131 -36.03 -12.93 19.93
C ARG A 131 -35.82 -13.55 21.32
N LEU A 132 -35.11 -12.85 22.21
CA LEU A 132 -34.87 -13.23 23.60
C LEU A 132 -35.96 -12.62 24.50
#